data_AF-A0AAD5FVA5-F1
#
_entry.id   AF-A0AAD5FVA5-F1
#
_cell.length_a   1.000
_cell.length_b   1.000
_cell.length_c   1.000
_cell.angle_alpha   90.00
_cell.angle_beta   90.00
_cell.angle_gamma   90.00
#
_symmetry.space_group_name_H-M   'P 1'
#
loop_
_entity.id
_entity.type
_entity.pdbx_description
1 polymer ?
#
loop_
_entity_poly.entity_id
_entity_poly.type
_entity_poly.pdbx_seq_one_letter_code
_entity_poly.pdbx_strand_id
1 'polypeptide(L)'
;MQRFMWNIDVHGYLGPGGIGDFGLYPNCTGGAAGYIDRWLLGEKHIYQTPSSRVVYQTTVPYDPEGVLGSINSILMAFLGLQAGKILQHYRDHSRQIMTRFLIWAFVLGIVSAVLTKCSRDLGFIPINKNLWSLSYVTTLSCFAFVLLMLCYYTVDVRRWWSGAPFFYPGMNSILVYVGHEVFENYFPFRWKMKNSQSHAEHLTQNLLATSVWVLISYILYRKKIFWKI
;
A
#
# COMPACT_ATOMS: atom_id res chain seq x y z
N MET A 1 16.98 1.12 8.34
CA MET A 1 16.91 1.71 9.69
C MET A 1 16.04 2.97 9.62
N GLN A 2 14.72 2.84 9.78
CA GLN A 2 13.79 3.96 9.81
C GLN A 2 13.42 4.22 11.28
N ARG A 3 13.98 5.28 11.87
CA ARG A 3 13.61 5.76 13.21
C ARG A 3 12.37 6.64 13.05
N PHE A 4 11.22 6.14 13.50
CA PHE A 4 10.00 6.92 13.67
C PHE A 4 9.83 7.15 15.18
N MET A 5 9.97 8.41 15.62
CA MET A 5 9.73 8.84 16.99
C MET A 5 8.26 9.16 17.11
N TRP A 6 7.50 8.39 17.89
CA TRP A 6 6.08 8.63 18.10
C TRP A 6 5.92 9.38 19.42
N ASN A 7 5.95 10.71 19.38
CA ASN A 7 5.76 11.49 20.59
C ASN A 7 4.30 11.39 21.09
N ILE A 8 4.18 11.28 22.41
CA ILE A 8 2.91 11.19 23.15
C ILE A 8 2.22 12.54 23.07
N ASP A 9 0.96 12.56 22.63
CA ASP A 9 0.06 13.69 22.83
C ASP A 9 -1.05 13.29 23.81
N VAL A 10 -1.70 14.28 24.43
CA VAL A 10 -2.70 14.18 25.53
C VAL A 10 -3.92 13.28 25.22
N HIS A 11 -3.99 12.69 24.02
CA HIS A 11 -5.13 11.99 23.44
C HIS A 11 -4.94 10.47 23.22
N GLY A 12 -3.89 9.87 23.78
CA GLY A 12 -3.68 8.42 23.77
C GLY A 12 -2.57 7.95 22.84
N TYR A 13 -2.02 6.77 23.13
CA TYR A 13 -0.87 6.23 22.41
C TYR A 13 -1.31 5.58 21.08
N LEU A 14 -0.70 6.01 19.97
CA LEU A 14 -0.94 5.47 18.62
C LEU A 14 0.32 4.80 18.04
N GLY A 15 1.36 4.66 18.85
CA GLY A 15 2.66 4.11 18.46
C GLY A 15 2.73 2.58 18.47
N PRO A 16 3.88 2.02 18.05
CA PRO A 16 4.11 0.58 17.95
C PRO A 16 4.26 -0.11 19.31
N GLY A 17 4.52 0.63 20.39
CA GLY A 17 4.83 0.06 21.71
C GLY A 17 6.16 -0.71 21.73
N GLY A 18 6.40 -1.50 22.78
CA GLY A 18 7.65 -2.27 22.93
C GLY A 18 8.84 -1.35 23.22
N ILE A 19 9.95 -1.52 22.49
CA ILE A 19 11.15 -0.64 22.57
C ILE A 19 10.89 0.73 21.90
N GLY A 20 9.73 0.91 21.25
CA GLY A 20 9.29 2.22 20.76
C GLY A 20 9.30 3.25 21.90
N ASP A 21 9.77 4.47 21.59
CA ASP A 21 9.89 5.59 22.54
C ASP A 21 10.67 5.22 23.81
N PHE A 22 11.86 4.60 23.61
CA PHE A 22 12.77 4.17 24.68
C PHE A 22 12.18 3.16 25.67
N GLY A 23 11.13 2.43 25.29
CA GLY A 23 10.52 1.44 26.18
C GLY A 23 9.54 2.01 27.19
N LEU A 24 9.06 3.25 27.01
CA LEU A 24 8.06 3.85 27.89
C LEU A 24 6.71 3.11 27.86
N TYR A 25 6.36 2.46 26.74
CA TYR A 25 5.06 1.80 26.55
C TYR A 25 5.19 0.37 26.00
N PRO A 26 5.75 -0.58 26.77
CA PRO A 26 6.00 -1.94 26.31
C PRO A 26 4.70 -2.69 25.98
N ASN A 27 3.61 -2.40 26.71
CA ASN A 27 2.32 -3.10 26.59
C ASN A 27 1.27 -2.36 25.74
N CYS A 28 1.59 -1.21 25.16
CA CYS A 28 0.63 -0.42 24.37
C CYS A 28 0.73 -0.68 22.85
N THR A 29 1.14 -1.88 22.45
CA THR A 29 1.25 -2.27 21.05
C THR A 29 -0.08 -2.15 20.33
N GLY A 30 -0.10 -1.38 19.23
CA GLY A 30 -1.29 -1.16 18.41
C GLY A 30 -2.19 0.00 18.88
N GLY A 31 -1.84 0.67 19.98
CA GLY A 31 -2.53 1.86 20.45
C GLY A 31 -4.05 1.70 20.63
N ALA A 32 -4.80 2.75 20.29
CA ALA A 32 -6.26 2.76 20.36
C ALA A 32 -6.95 1.68 19.50
N ALA A 33 -6.38 1.35 18.33
CA ALA A 33 -6.93 0.30 17.47
C ALA A 33 -6.79 -1.08 18.12
N GLY A 34 -5.59 -1.41 18.62
CA GLY A 34 -5.37 -2.65 19.36
C GLY A 34 -6.23 -2.77 20.61
N TYR A 35 -6.55 -1.67 21.29
CA TYR A 35 -7.49 -1.66 22.41
C TYR A 35 -8.93 -2.00 21.99
N ILE A 36 -9.43 -1.36 20.93
CA ILE A 36 -10.78 -1.60 20.40
C ILE A 36 -10.92 -3.03 19.86
N ASP A 37 -9.92 -3.52 19.14
CA ASP A 37 -9.95 -4.87 18.58
C ASP A 37 -9.96 -5.92 19.70
N ARG A 38 -9.19 -5.75 20.78
CA ARG A 38 -9.21 -6.65 21.95
C ARG A 38 -10.54 -6.62 22.69
N TRP A 39 -11.16 -5.44 22.79
CA TRP A 39 -12.47 -5.31 23.44
C TRP A 39 -13.59 -5.98 22.65
N LEU A 40 -13.59 -5.84 21.32
CA LEU A 40 -14.68 -6.35 20.47
C LEU A 40 -14.48 -7.80 20.03
N LEU A 41 -13.29 -8.16 19.55
CA LEU A 41 -12.98 -9.47 18.97
C LEU A 41 -12.45 -10.46 20.02
N GLY A 42 -11.88 -9.95 21.11
CA GLY A 42 -11.24 -10.76 22.15
C GLY A 42 -9.83 -11.22 21.78
N GLU A 43 -8.99 -11.44 22.79
CA GLU A 43 -7.56 -11.72 22.60
C GLU A 43 -7.28 -13.03 21.82
N LYS A 44 -8.20 -14.00 21.83
CA LYS A 44 -8.05 -15.28 21.14
C LYS A 44 -8.27 -15.21 19.63
N HIS A 45 -8.95 -14.17 19.15
CA HIS A 45 -9.29 -13.99 17.73
C HIS A 45 -8.39 -12.99 17.02
N ILE A 46 -7.40 -12.44 17.71
CA ILE A 46 -6.46 -11.44 17.20
C ILE A 46 -5.18 -12.10 16.71
N TYR A 47 -4.56 -11.49 15.70
CA TYR A 47 -3.28 -11.93 15.16
C TYR A 47 -2.17 -11.90 16.23
N GLN A 48 -1.63 -13.09 16.54
CA GLN A 48 -0.70 -13.31 17.67
C GLN A 48 0.76 -12.98 17.37
N THR A 49 1.12 -12.83 16.08
CA THR A 49 2.52 -12.66 15.65
C THR A 49 2.71 -11.43 14.76
N PRO A 50 2.33 -10.22 15.22
CA PRO A 50 2.45 -9.02 14.41
C PRO A 50 3.91 -8.73 14.05
N SER A 51 4.15 -8.15 12.87
CA SER A 51 5.49 -7.79 12.38
C SER A 51 6.24 -6.83 13.33
N SER A 52 5.52 -6.07 14.16
CA SER A 52 6.07 -5.23 15.23
C SER A 52 6.79 -6.04 16.32
N ARG A 53 6.49 -7.34 16.48
CA ARG A 53 7.17 -8.23 17.43
C ARG A 53 8.65 -8.39 17.12
N VAL A 54 9.02 -8.47 15.85
CA VAL A 54 10.43 -8.65 15.43
C VAL A 54 11.21 -7.34 15.58
N VAL A 55 10.59 -6.22 15.21
CA VAL A 55 11.28 -4.92 15.14
C VAL A 55 11.30 -4.19 16.49
N TYR A 56 10.20 -4.25 17.24
CA TYR A 56 10.02 -3.51 18.49
C TYR A 56 9.95 -4.42 19.74
N GLN A 57 10.15 -5.73 19.58
CA GLN A 57 10.09 -6.72 20.67
C GLN A 57 8.80 -6.65 21.49
N THR A 58 7.68 -6.35 20.82
CA THR A 58 6.38 -6.24 21.45
C THR A 58 5.84 -7.61 21.85
N THR A 59 5.33 -7.74 23.07
CA THR A 59 4.75 -8.98 23.60
C THR A 59 3.25 -9.09 23.35
N VAL A 60 2.58 -7.97 23.02
CA VAL A 60 1.12 -7.91 22.97
C VAL A 60 0.60 -8.14 21.54
N PRO A 61 -0.43 -8.99 21.35
CA PRO A 61 -1.01 -9.25 20.05
C PRO A 61 -1.75 -8.02 19.49
N TYR A 62 -1.67 -7.84 18.18
CA TYR A 62 -2.24 -6.69 17.46
C TYR A 62 -2.67 -7.13 16.06
N ASP A 63 -3.89 -6.75 15.66
CA ASP A 63 -4.44 -7.08 14.34
C ASP A 63 -4.35 -5.89 13.38
N PRO A 64 -3.51 -5.96 12.32
CA PRO A 64 -3.48 -4.94 11.27
C PRO A 64 -4.79 -4.82 10.48
N GLU A 65 -5.63 -5.87 10.49
CA GLU A 65 -6.89 -5.99 9.75
C GLU A 65 -8.12 -6.00 10.67
N GLY A 66 -7.97 -5.52 11.90
CA GLY A 66 -9.06 -5.36 12.86
C GLY A 66 -10.17 -4.41 12.38
N VAL A 67 -11.09 -4.06 13.27
CA VAL A 67 -12.34 -3.35 12.93
C VAL A 67 -12.05 -2.00 12.27
N LEU A 68 -11.11 -1.25 12.82
CA LEU A 68 -10.71 0.05 12.26
C LEU A 68 -9.97 -0.10 10.92
N GLY A 69 -9.15 -1.14 10.76
CA GLY A 69 -8.48 -1.45 9.49
C GLY A 69 -9.49 -1.80 8.39
N SER A 70 -10.54 -2.55 8.75
CA SER A 70 -11.64 -2.89 7.85
C SER A 70 -12.42 -1.67 7.38
N ILE A 71 -12.75 -0.73 8.29
CA ILE A 71 -13.42 0.53 7.92
C ILE A 71 -12.56 1.36 6.96
N ASN A 72 -11.26 1.47 7.24
CA ASN A 72 -10.32 2.18 6.37
C ASN A 72 -10.20 1.51 4.99
N SER A 73 -10.27 0.18 4.93
CA SER A 73 -10.27 -0.59 3.67
C SER A 73 -11.53 -0.35 2.85
N ILE A 74 -12.70 -0.28 3.48
CA ILE A 74 -13.97 0.08 2.82
C ILE A 74 -13.88 1.49 2.22
N LEU A 75 -13.33 2.44 2.96
CA LEU A 75 -13.13 3.81 2.47
C LEU A 75 -12.19 3.84 1.27
N MET A 76 -11.09 3.08 1.31
CA MET A 76 -10.16 2.97 0.18
C MET A 76 -10.83 2.39 -1.06
N ALA A 77 -11.62 1.32 -0.90
CA ALA A 77 -12.39 0.72 -1.99
C ALA A 77 -13.41 1.71 -2.57
N PHE A 78 -14.09 2.48 -1.73
CA PHE A 78 -15.02 3.52 -2.15
C PHE A 78 -14.34 4.63 -2.98
N LEU A 79 -13.15 5.09 -2.56
CA LEU A 79 -12.38 6.07 -3.32
C LEU A 79 -11.97 5.55 -4.70
N GLY A 80 -11.59 4.27 -4.80
CA GLY A 80 -11.31 3.61 -6.08
C GLY A 80 -12.55 3.52 -6.98
N LEU A 81 -13.70 3.14 -6.41
CA LEU A 81 -14.97 3.10 -7.13
C LEU A 81 -15.37 4.49 -7.65
N GLN A 82 -15.15 5.52 -6.84
CA GLN A 82 -15.40 6.91 -7.23
C GLN A 82 -14.54 7.33 -8.42
N ALA A 83 -13.25 6.95 -8.43
CA ALA A 83 -12.36 7.21 -9.57
C ALA A 83 -12.87 6.53 -10.86
N GLY A 84 -13.30 5.26 -10.76
CA GLY A 84 -13.87 4.52 -11.89
C GLY A 84 -15.18 5.11 -12.41
N LYS A 85 -16.07 5.56 -11.50
CA LYS A 85 -17.34 6.22 -11.86
C LYS A 85 -17.12 7.53 -12.59
N ILE A 86 -16.14 8.34 -12.17
CA ILE A 86 -15.77 9.58 -12.86
C ILE A 86 -15.32 9.29 -14.30
N LEU A 87 -14.49 8.26 -14.48
CA LEU A 87 -13.99 7.87 -15.80
C LEU A 87 -15.11 7.35 -16.71
N GLN A 88 -16.04 6.56 -16.17
CA GLN A 88 -17.15 6.00 -16.94
C GLN A 88 -18.19 7.06 -17.33
N HIS A 89 -18.53 7.97 -16.41
CA HIS A 89 -19.60 8.95 -16.63
C HIS A 89 -19.16 10.11 -17.53
N TYR A 90 -17.91 10.57 -17.43
CA TYR A 90 -17.39 11.72 -18.18
C TYR A 90 -16.50 11.31 -19.36
N ARG A 91 -16.71 10.12 -19.93
CA ARG A 91 -15.85 9.49 -20.95
C ARG A 91 -15.49 10.41 -22.11
N ASP A 92 -16.44 11.22 -22.58
CA ASP A 92 -16.26 12.10 -23.74
C ASP A 92 -15.66 13.48 -23.37
N HIS A 93 -15.54 13.79 -22.08
CA HIS A 93 -15.14 15.11 -21.59
C HIS A 93 -13.86 15.04 -20.76
N SER A 94 -12.72 14.88 -21.45
CA SER A 94 -11.39 14.71 -20.83
C SER A 94 -11.00 15.81 -19.84
N ARG A 95 -11.39 17.06 -20.11
CA ARG A 95 -11.13 18.19 -19.21
C ARG A 95 -11.85 18.05 -17.86
N GLN A 96 -13.07 17.50 -17.84
CA GLN A 96 -13.86 17.33 -16.62
C GLN A 96 -13.34 16.18 -15.77
N ILE A 97 -12.86 15.10 -16.39
CA ILE A 97 -12.18 14.01 -15.69
C ILE A 97 -10.95 14.55 -14.96
N MET A 98 -10.12 15.31 -15.68
CA MET A 98 -8.87 15.84 -15.15
C MET A 98 -9.09 16.82 -13.99
N THR A 99 -10.06 17.74 -14.11
CA THR A 99 -10.38 18.67 -13.02
C THR A 99 -10.94 17.94 -11.80
N ARG A 100 -11.78 16.92 -11.97
CA ARG A 100 -12.32 16.14 -10.85
C ARG A 100 -11.26 15.33 -10.14
N PHE A 101 -10.32 14.71 -10.86
CA PHE A 101 -9.19 14.01 -10.23
C PHE A 101 -8.30 14.96 -9.45
N LEU A 102 -8.04 16.17 -9.96
CA LEU A 102 -7.32 17.20 -9.19
C LEU A 102 -8.08 17.64 -7.95
N ILE A 103 -9.40 17.84 -8.04
CA ILE A 103 -10.22 18.21 -6.88
C ILE A 103 -10.17 17.10 -5.82
N TRP A 104 -10.35 15.84 -6.20
CA TRP A 104 -10.26 14.70 -5.26
C TRP A 104 -8.86 14.56 -4.66
N ALA A 105 -7.81 14.69 -5.45
CA ALA A 105 -6.44 14.70 -4.96
C ALA A 105 -6.21 15.84 -3.95
N PHE A 106 -6.69 17.05 -4.25
CA PHE A 106 -6.54 18.21 -3.38
C PHE A 106 -7.33 18.07 -2.08
N VAL A 107 -8.59 17.62 -2.14
CA VAL A 107 -9.43 17.37 -0.96
C VAL A 107 -8.79 16.31 -0.07
N LEU A 108 -8.37 15.18 -0.63
CA LEU A 108 -7.71 14.12 0.12
C LEU A 108 -6.35 14.56 0.67
N GLY A 109 -5.63 15.40 -0.09
CA GLY A 109 -4.37 16.03 0.33
C GLY A 109 -4.55 16.97 1.52
N ILE A 110 -5.59 17.82 1.51
CA ILE A 110 -5.94 18.69 2.65
C ILE A 110 -6.34 17.84 3.85
N VAL A 111 -7.21 16.85 3.67
CA VAL A 111 -7.64 15.96 4.75
C VAL A 111 -6.40 15.29 5.37
N SER A 112 -5.52 14.72 4.54
CA SER A 112 -4.25 14.16 4.99
C SER A 112 -3.38 15.18 5.73
N ALA A 113 -3.24 16.41 5.21
CA ALA A 113 -2.43 17.46 5.82
C ALA A 113 -2.99 17.92 7.16
N VAL A 114 -4.33 17.99 7.31
CA VAL A 114 -5.02 18.31 8.57
C VAL A 114 -4.83 17.19 9.58
N LEU A 115 -5.03 15.93 9.18
CA LEU A 115 -4.82 14.78 10.06
C LEU A 115 -3.37 14.67 10.54
N THR A 116 -2.43 15.03 9.68
CA THR A 116 -0.99 14.97 9.95
C THR A 116 -0.45 16.28 10.54
N LYS A 117 -1.26 17.35 10.65
CA LYS A 117 -0.78 18.73 10.96
C LYS A 117 0.48 19.14 10.16
N CYS A 118 0.60 18.69 8.91
CA CYS A 118 1.80 18.88 8.08
C CYS A 118 3.12 18.37 8.72
N SER A 119 3.06 17.50 9.74
CA SER A 119 4.23 16.95 10.44
C SER A 119 4.10 15.44 10.64
N ARG A 120 5.14 14.70 10.25
CA ARG A 120 5.10 13.23 10.16
C ARG A 120 4.79 12.54 11.50
N ASP A 121 5.11 13.20 12.61
CA ASP A 121 5.15 12.59 13.95
C ASP A 121 4.23 13.28 14.98
N LEU A 122 3.58 14.41 14.64
CA LEU A 122 2.80 15.25 15.57
C LEU A 122 1.32 15.46 15.15
N GLY A 123 0.83 14.63 14.23
CA GLY A 123 -0.56 14.67 13.75
C GLY A 123 -1.54 14.01 14.72
N PHE A 124 -2.84 14.33 14.59
CA PHE A 124 -3.93 13.68 15.33
C PHE A 124 -3.96 12.17 15.10
N ILE A 125 -3.67 11.74 13.87
CA ILE A 125 -3.48 10.34 13.51
C ILE A 125 -2.21 10.26 12.68
N PRO A 126 -1.14 9.63 13.17
CA PRO A 126 0.06 9.49 12.39
C PRO A 126 -0.08 8.53 11.20
N ILE A 127 0.83 8.64 10.24
CA ILE A 127 0.91 7.73 9.09
C ILE A 127 1.47 6.40 9.57
N ASN A 128 0.61 5.40 9.72
CA ASN A 128 1.00 4.06 10.16
C ASN A 128 0.62 3.03 9.09
N LYS A 129 1.66 2.48 8.44
CA LYS A 129 1.51 1.51 7.37
C LYS A 129 0.99 0.16 7.87
N ASN A 130 1.38 -0.26 9.08
CA ASN A 130 0.98 -1.56 9.61
C ASN A 130 -0.48 -1.56 10.07
N LEU A 131 -0.99 -0.39 10.48
CA LEU A 131 -2.35 -0.18 10.98
C LEU A 131 -3.35 0.26 9.90
N TRP A 132 -2.91 0.40 8.64
CA TRP A 132 -3.69 1.01 7.58
C TRP A 132 -4.39 2.29 8.04
N SER A 133 -3.65 3.20 8.71
CA SER A 133 -4.26 4.35 9.38
C SER A 133 -5.00 5.26 8.38
N LEU A 134 -6.01 5.99 8.86
CA LEU A 134 -6.80 6.89 8.01
C LEU A 134 -5.93 7.94 7.31
N SER A 135 -4.90 8.45 7.98
CA SER A 135 -3.90 9.36 7.39
C SER A 135 -3.09 8.67 6.28
N TYR A 136 -2.75 7.39 6.45
CA TYR A 136 -2.08 6.61 5.41
C TYR A 136 -2.99 6.39 4.19
N VAL A 137 -4.25 6.00 4.39
CA VAL A 137 -5.22 5.77 3.30
C VAL A 137 -5.49 7.05 2.52
N THR A 138 -5.69 8.18 3.19
CA THR A 138 -5.93 9.48 2.54
C THR A 138 -4.70 9.99 1.79
N THR A 139 -3.50 9.85 2.37
CA THR A 139 -2.23 10.16 1.69
C THR A 139 -2.05 9.32 0.43
N LEU A 140 -2.20 8.00 0.54
CA LEU A 140 -2.04 7.06 -0.56
C LEU A 140 -3.06 7.34 -1.68
N SER A 141 -4.30 7.61 -1.31
CA SER A 141 -5.36 7.93 -2.26
C SER A 141 -5.10 9.24 -3.00
N CYS A 142 -4.58 10.28 -2.32
CA CYS A 142 -4.15 11.52 -2.97
C CYS A 142 -3.11 11.25 -4.07
N PHE A 143 -2.03 10.53 -3.74
CA PHE A 143 -1.01 10.17 -4.72
C PHE A 143 -1.56 9.29 -5.84
N ALA A 144 -2.48 8.36 -5.52
CA ALA A 144 -3.13 7.51 -6.52
C ALA A 144 -3.97 8.33 -7.51
N PHE A 145 -4.74 9.33 -7.06
CA PHE A 145 -5.50 10.22 -7.95
C PHE A 145 -4.59 11.06 -8.85
N VAL A 146 -3.47 11.58 -8.33
CA VAL A 146 -2.47 12.32 -9.12
C VAL A 146 -1.83 11.41 -10.16
N LEU A 147 -1.42 10.20 -9.78
CA LEU A 147 -0.81 9.24 -10.69
C LEU A 147 -1.82 8.81 -11.76
N LEU A 148 -3.06 8.52 -11.38
CA LEU A 148 -4.13 8.17 -12.31
C LEU A 148 -4.40 9.31 -13.31
N MET A 149 -4.40 10.56 -12.86
CA MET A 149 -4.52 11.73 -13.73
C MET A 149 -3.36 11.82 -14.73
N LEU A 150 -2.12 11.61 -14.29
CA LEU A 150 -0.94 11.61 -15.17
C LEU A 150 -1.01 10.47 -16.21
N CYS A 151 -1.40 9.27 -15.79
CA CYS A 151 -1.62 8.14 -16.69
C CYS A 151 -2.73 8.42 -17.70
N TYR A 152 -3.87 8.95 -17.26
CA TYR A 152 -4.98 9.34 -18.13
C TYR A 152 -4.56 10.40 -19.16
N TYR A 153 -3.84 11.43 -18.72
CA TYR A 153 -3.36 12.48 -19.63
C TYR A 153 -2.35 11.96 -20.66
N THR A 154 -1.43 11.08 -20.26
CA THR A 154 -0.41 10.54 -21.17
C THR A 154 -0.97 9.54 -22.18
N VAL A 155 -1.91 8.69 -21.77
CA VAL A 155 -2.51 7.64 -22.60
C VAL A 155 -3.67 8.17 -23.44
N ASP A 156 -4.67 8.81 -22.82
CA ASP A 156 -5.92 9.18 -23.51
C ASP A 156 -5.84 10.55 -24.20
N VAL A 157 -5.21 11.55 -23.57
CA VAL A 157 -5.17 12.92 -24.10
C VAL A 157 -4.02 13.10 -25.08
N ARG A 158 -2.78 12.82 -24.65
CA ARG A 158 -1.59 12.98 -25.52
C ARG A 158 -1.40 11.82 -26.48
N ARG A 159 -1.96 10.63 -26.20
CA ARG A 159 -1.73 9.39 -26.97
C ARG A 159 -0.26 9.08 -27.23
N TRP A 160 0.63 9.55 -26.35
CA TRP A 160 2.06 9.35 -26.47
C TRP A 160 2.46 7.92 -26.11
N TRP A 161 1.59 7.21 -25.39
CA TRP A 161 1.89 5.90 -24.88
C TRP A 161 0.67 5.00 -24.91
N SER A 162 0.85 3.78 -25.44
CA SER A 162 -0.21 2.78 -25.54
C SER A 162 -0.38 1.93 -24.27
N GLY A 163 0.34 2.24 -23.19
CA GLY A 163 0.31 1.48 -21.93
C GLY A 163 1.14 0.18 -21.92
N ALA A 164 1.86 -0.12 -22.99
CA ALA A 164 2.81 -1.23 -23.06
C ALA A 164 4.18 -0.82 -22.47
N PRO A 165 4.86 -1.65 -21.66
CA PRO A 165 4.58 -3.07 -21.43
C PRO A 165 3.68 -3.39 -20.23
N PHE A 166 3.29 -2.41 -19.40
CA PHE A 166 2.58 -2.66 -18.13
C PHE A 166 1.18 -3.27 -18.27
N PHE A 167 0.53 -3.03 -19.40
CA PHE A 167 -0.74 -3.66 -19.74
C PHE A 167 -0.66 -5.19 -19.81
N TYR A 168 0.46 -5.77 -20.28
CA TYR A 168 0.60 -7.23 -20.44
C TYR A 168 0.54 -8.00 -19.10
N PRO A 169 1.36 -7.67 -18.09
CA PRO A 169 1.24 -8.29 -16.77
C PRO A 169 -0.07 -7.89 -16.09
N GLY A 170 -0.60 -6.69 -16.37
CA GLY A 170 -1.89 -6.24 -15.81
C GLY A 170 -3.07 -7.13 -16.19
N MET A 171 -3.14 -7.62 -17.43
CA MET A 171 -4.22 -8.52 -17.87
C MET A 171 -4.18 -9.92 -17.26
N ASN A 172 -3.01 -10.36 -16.78
CA ASN A 172 -2.76 -11.68 -16.21
C ASN A 172 -2.13 -11.58 -14.81
N SER A 173 -2.54 -10.59 -14.03
CA SER A 173 -1.89 -10.22 -12.76
C SER A 173 -1.87 -11.36 -11.75
N ILE A 174 -2.96 -12.12 -11.64
CA ILE A 174 -3.05 -13.27 -10.72
C ILE A 174 -2.10 -14.41 -11.12
N LEU A 175 -1.99 -14.70 -12.42
CA LEU A 175 -1.10 -15.74 -12.93
C LEU A 175 0.36 -15.36 -12.68
N VAL A 176 0.72 -14.10 -12.95
CA VAL A 176 2.06 -13.57 -12.69
C VAL A 176 2.38 -13.62 -11.19
N TYR A 177 1.43 -13.28 -10.33
CA TYR A 177 1.60 -13.32 -8.88
C TYR A 177 1.81 -14.74 -8.35
N VAL A 178 0.86 -15.64 -8.61
CA VAL A 178 0.94 -17.05 -8.18
C VAL A 178 2.15 -17.73 -8.79
N GLY A 179 2.44 -17.46 -10.06
CA GLY A 179 3.63 -17.95 -10.72
C GLY A 179 4.91 -17.47 -10.04
N HIS A 180 4.99 -16.19 -9.66
CA HIS A 180 6.17 -15.69 -8.96
C HIS A 180 6.35 -16.35 -7.60
N GLU A 181 5.27 -16.58 -6.85
CA GLU A 181 5.30 -17.24 -5.55
C GLU A 181 5.73 -18.72 -5.66
N VAL A 182 5.22 -19.45 -6.66
CA VAL A 182 5.60 -20.85 -6.92
C VAL A 182 7.05 -20.95 -7.40
N PHE A 183 7.50 -20.02 -8.25
CA PHE A 183 8.84 -20.04 -8.86
C PHE A 183 9.87 -19.19 -8.10
N GLU A 184 9.54 -18.67 -6.91
CA GLU A 184 10.40 -17.75 -6.17
C GLU A 184 11.80 -18.33 -5.91
N ASN A 185 11.90 -19.64 -5.71
CA ASN A 185 13.16 -20.33 -5.40
C ASN A 185 13.88 -20.91 -6.61
N TYR A 186 13.35 -20.74 -7.82
CA TYR A 186 13.90 -21.31 -9.05
C TYR A 186 14.69 -20.29 -9.85
N PHE A 187 15.74 -20.76 -10.54
CA PHE A 187 16.42 -19.98 -11.57
C PHE A 187 15.46 -19.75 -12.75
N PRO A 188 15.30 -18.54 -13.30
CA PRO A 188 16.13 -17.33 -13.18
C PRO A 188 15.66 -16.30 -12.14
N PHE A 189 14.64 -16.58 -11.33
CA PHE A 189 14.06 -15.61 -10.39
C PHE A 189 14.88 -15.44 -9.12
N ARG A 190 15.55 -16.52 -8.69
CA ARG A 190 16.46 -16.50 -7.53
C ARG A 190 17.64 -17.44 -7.76
N TRP A 191 18.83 -16.91 -7.56
CA TRP A 191 20.07 -17.69 -7.54
C TRP A 191 20.88 -17.36 -6.30
N LYS A 192 21.80 -18.27 -5.94
CA LYS A 192 22.66 -18.08 -4.78
C LYS A 192 23.66 -16.95 -5.07
N MET A 193 23.45 -15.81 -4.43
CA MET A 193 24.35 -14.66 -4.52
C MET A 193 25.72 -14.98 -3.93
N LYS A 194 26.77 -14.44 -4.55
CA LYS A 194 28.14 -14.59 -4.03
C LYS A 194 28.37 -13.65 -2.86
N ASN A 195 27.70 -12.50 -2.84
CA ASN A 195 27.76 -11.55 -1.74
C ASN A 195 26.38 -11.01 -1.39
N SER A 196 25.78 -11.57 -0.33
CA SER A 196 24.38 -11.29 0.06
C SER A 196 24.11 -9.84 0.49
N GLN A 197 25.14 -9.03 0.73
CA GLN A 197 25.04 -7.60 1.09
C GLN A 197 25.22 -6.65 -0.10
N SER A 198 25.54 -7.16 -1.29
CA SER A 198 25.74 -6.33 -2.48
C SER A 198 24.40 -5.88 -3.06
N HIS A 199 24.09 -4.58 -2.96
CA HIS A 199 22.89 -4.00 -3.55
C HIS A 199 22.81 -4.19 -5.08
N ALA A 200 23.96 -4.28 -5.75
CA ALA A 200 24.01 -4.52 -7.19
C ALA A 200 23.51 -5.92 -7.55
N GLU A 201 23.89 -6.96 -6.80
CA GLU A 201 23.42 -8.33 -7.03
C GLU A 201 21.91 -8.43 -6.84
N HIS A 202 21.37 -7.82 -5.76
CA HIS A 202 19.92 -7.69 -5.54
C HIS A 202 19.21 -6.97 -6.67
N LEU A 203 19.76 -5.85 -7.15
CA LEU A 203 19.15 -5.10 -8.25
C LEU A 203 19.12 -5.93 -9.54
N THR A 204 20.23 -6.59 -9.88
CA THR A 204 20.31 -7.41 -11.10
C THR A 204 19.33 -8.58 -11.07
N GLN A 205 19.20 -9.26 -9.92
CA GLN A 205 18.25 -10.37 -9.78
C GLN A 205 16.80 -9.88 -9.95
N ASN A 206 16.43 -8.78 -9.28
CA ASN A 206 15.07 -8.24 -9.37
C ASN A 206 14.75 -7.73 -10.78
N LEU A 207 15.70 -7.07 -11.46
CA LEU A 207 15.54 -6.61 -12.84
C LEU A 207 15.38 -7.78 -13.82
N LEU A 208 16.15 -8.86 -13.65
CA LEU A 208 16.04 -10.05 -14.49
C LEU A 208 14.72 -10.77 -14.23
N ALA A 209 14.36 -11.00 -12.97
CA ALA A 209 13.10 -11.61 -12.60
C ALA A 209 11.89 -10.86 -13.18
N THR A 210 11.87 -9.53 -13.04
CA THR A 210 10.77 -8.70 -13.57
C THR A 210 10.74 -8.68 -15.10
N SER A 211 11.89 -8.63 -15.76
CA SER A 211 11.98 -8.66 -17.22
C SER A 211 11.51 -10.00 -17.79
N VAL A 212 11.84 -11.11 -17.14
CA VAL A 212 11.35 -12.45 -17.49
C VAL A 212 9.82 -12.52 -17.33
N TRP A 213 9.27 -12.00 -16.23
CA TRP A 213 7.81 -11.95 -16.04
C TRP A 213 7.11 -11.11 -17.09
N VAL A 214 7.64 -9.93 -17.44
CA VAL A 214 7.07 -9.10 -18.52
C VAL A 214 7.10 -9.84 -19.86
N LEU A 215 8.17 -10.58 -20.16
CA LEU A 215 8.28 -11.39 -21.37
C LEU A 215 7.26 -12.55 -21.38
N ILE A 216 7.13 -13.26 -20.26
CA ILE A 216 6.12 -14.32 -20.10
C ILE A 216 4.71 -13.74 -20.30
N SER A 217 4.40 -12.61 -19.66
CA SER A 217 3.11 -11.93 -19.83
C SER A 217 2.88 -11.48 -21.28
N TYR A 218 3.93 -11.04 -21.98
CA TYR A 218 3.86 -10.70 -23.40
C TYR A 218 3.55 -11.93 -24.27
N ILE A 219 4.19 -13.08 -24.02
CA ILE A 219 3.91 -14.33 -24.73
C ILE A 219 2.45 -14.78 -24.49
N LEU A 220 1.99 -14.74 -23.24
CA LEU A 220 0.61 -15.08 -22.88
C LEU A 220 -0.39 -14.17 -23.59
N TYR A 221 -0.11 -12.87 -23.63
CA TYR A 221 -0.91 -11.90 -24.37
C TYR A 221 -0.96 -12.22 -25.87
N ARG A 222 0.18 -12.54 -26.50
CA ARG A 222 0.25 -12.93 -27.92
C ARG A 222 -0.52 -14.23 -28.22
N LYS A 223 -0.59 -15.14 -27.25
CA LYS A 223 -1.36 -16.39 -27.33
C LYS A 223 -2.85 -16.21 -26.98
N LYS A 224 -3.29 -15.00 -26.60
CA LYS A 224 -4.65 -14.67 -26.15
C LYS A 224 -5.14 -15.55 -24.99
N ILE A 225 -4.21 -16.03 -24.15
CA ILE A 225 -4.55 -16.79 -22.95
C ILE A 225 -4.76 -15.78 -21.82
N PHE A 226 -5.99 -15.68 -21.34
CA PHE A 226 -6.36 -14.82 -20.24
C PHE A 226 -7.01 -15.67 -19.17
N TRP A 227 -6.29 -15.91 -18.06
CA TRP A 227 -6.87 -16.56 -16.90
C TRP A 227 -7.51 -15.51 -16.01
N LYS A 228 -8.83 -15.49 -16.02
CA LYS A 228 -9.66 -14.73 -15.09
C LYS A 228 -10.30 -15.75 -14.16
N ILE A 229 -10.13 -15.55 -12.86
CA ILE A 229 -10.92 -16.21 -11.82
C ILE A 229 -12.14 -15.34 -11.56
#